data_AF-A0A0C1IYL9-F1
#
_entry.id   AF-A0A0C1IYL9-F1
#
_cell.length_a   1.000
_cell.length_b   1.000
_cell.length_c   1.000
_cell.angle_alpha   90.00
_cell.angle_beta   90.00
_cell.angle_gamma   90.00
#
_symmetry.space_group_name_H-M   'P 1'
#
loop_
_entity.id
_entity.type
_entity.pdbx_description
1 polymer ?
#
loop_
_entity_poly.entity_id
_entity_poly.type
_entity_poly.pdbx_seq_one_letter_code
_entity_poly.pdbx_strand_id
1 'polypeptide(L)'
;MTSRLTHFFQKALGRKRNSHRLSNEDENFVGSAASGMLAQIQHDTNMRAARGNEPISVRLVPQVPVRDADAAAGWIGGGACLPVGMSWPEINSPTQLLAQINCSHLPDDLWQGLGPRKGWLAIFLDPKSFKLTALHFDQAGPFVSSPEVDEECYILGIDHRRRTPNRTWQFPRWPVDIVPVRPGQDDPRLSGRCKITRERYNERHDVFEKHRLPFDWPSTLMMIDKALCFVEPGIASGDLPDHLKPESIDERRKLIEQSKKNGGPIEDIARMTVDFDEQLALVDSFKFRSATGPSVLRKLKALKSKYEKMSENDAFSYETISSLMAELGQLTWMHIRTPPWTIPQVERMKEGVKAFELPLTTHDPKASNNWINLYEKELSDAAKVPYLKQDGTLSNALISDCEEVWAAQARHEMGGMGHTPWGYVHQFNSRQEVTLLELPSSDLIGWMFGDVKNLVITIKKRDLKRGDFSNLSVQVTN
;
A
#
# COMPACT_ATOMS: atom_id res chain seq x y z
N MET A 1 -24.48 22.07 -19.87
CA MET A 1 -24.34 20.89 -18.97
C MET A 1 -25.67 20.31 -18.53
N THR A 2 -26.70 21.13 -18.25
CA THR A 2 -28.07 20.71 -17.93
C THR A 2 -28.66 19.71 -18.94
N SER A 3 -28.54 19.96 -20.25
CA SER A 3 -29.05 19.06 -21.31
C SER A 3 -28.44 17.64 -21.30
N ARG A 4 -27.16 17.47 -20.93
CA ARG A 4 -26.49 16.16 -20.91
C ARG A 4 -26.86 15.34 -19.67
N LEU A 5 -27.09 15.98 -18.53
CA LEU A 5 -27.59 15.35 -17.31
C LEU A 5 -29.04 14.87 -17.48
N THR A 6 -29.90 15.68 -18.08
CA THR A 6 -31.27 15.27 -18.43
C THR A 6 -31.29 14.06 -19.36
N HIS A 7 -30.36 14.02 -20.34
CA HIS A 7 -30.24 12.91 -21.27
C HIS A 7 -29.73 11.62 -20.60
N PHE A 8 -28.83 11.72 -19.61
CA PHE A 8 -28.36 10.58 -18.83
C PHE A 8 -29.48 9.93 -18.01
N PHE A 9 -30.28 10.75 -17.30
CA PHE A 9 -31.43 10.24 -16.54
C PHE A 9 -32.53 9.66 -17.44
N GLN A 10 -32.80 10.27 -18.61
CA GLN A 10 -33.72 9.72 -19.60
C GLN A 10 -33.27 8.37 -20.16
N LYS A 11 -31.96 8.15 -20.27
CA LYS A 11 -31.40 6.89 -20.81
C LYS A 11 -31.32 5.79 -19.75
N ALA A 12 -31.01 6.14 -18.50
CA ALA A 12 -30.98 5.22 -17.36
C ALA A 12 -32.38 4.73 -16.96
N LEU A 13 -33.40 5.59 -17.06
CA LEU A 13 -34.81 5.26 -16.77
C LEU A 13 -35.57 4.77 -18.02
N GLY A 14 -34.90 4.71 -19.17
CA GLY A 14 -35.50 4.55 -20.49
C GLY A 14 -35.58 3.12 -21.04
N ARG A 15 -35.67 2.08 -20.20
CA ARG A 15 -35.98 0.71 -20.69
C ARG A 15 -37.24 0.16 -20.02
N LYS A 16 -38.29 0.07 -20.86
CA LYS A 16 -39.68 -0.39 -20.67
C LYS A 16 -40.66 0.63 -20.07
N ARG A 17 -41.24 1.43 -20.97
CA ARG A 17 -42.51 2.15 -20.76
C ARG A 17 -43.66 1.15 -20.60
N ASN A 18 -44.07 0.91 -19.37
CA ASN A 18 -45.50 0.89 -19.03
C ASN A 18 -45.79 2.24 -18.36
N SER A 19 -46.92 2.85 -18.73
CA SER A 19 -47.29 4.24 -18.39
C SER A 19 -47.67 4.44 -16.91
N HIS A 20 -46.77 4.18 -15.98
CA HIS A 20 -46.89 4.74 -14.64
C HIS A 20 -46.27 6.13 -14.64
N ARG A 21 -47.14 7.13 -14.44
CA ARG A 21 -46.77 8.50 -14.12
C ARG A 21 -45.90 8.43 -12.85
N LEU A 22 -44.69 8.99 -12.89
CA LEU A 22 -43.82 9.09 -11.72
C LEU A 22 -44.65 9.70 -10.58
N SER A 23 -44.59 9.10 -9.40
CA SER A 23 -45.27 9.66 -8.24
C SER A 23 -44.63 11.00 -7.88
N ASN A 24 -45.35 11.88 -7.18
CA ASN A 24 -44.77 13.11 -6.67
C ASN A 24 -43.55 12.85 -5.76
N GLU A 25 -43.51 11.67 -5.11
CA GLU A 25 -42.37 11.23 -4.30
C GLU A 25 -41.15 10.91 -5.16
N ASP A 26 -41.33 10.25 -6.31
CA ASP A 26 -40.26 9.98 -7.28
C ASP A 26 -39.70 11.28 -7.88
N GLU A 27 -40.57 12.23 -8.22
CA GLU A 27 -40.16 13.54 -8.76
C GLU A 27 -39.38 14.34 -7.70
N ASN A 28 -39.83 14.33 -6.44
CA ASN A 28 -39.13 14.97 -5.32
C ASN A 28 -37.79 14.31 -5.01
N PHE A 29 -37.72 12.98 -5.08
CA PHE A 29 -36.47 12.23 -4.92
C PHE A 29 -35.47 12.58 -6.02
N VAL A 30 -35.90 12.55 -7.29
CA VAL A 30 -35.04 12.91 -8.44
C VAL A 30 -34.59 14.37 -8.34
N GLY A 31 -35.47 15.29 -7.95
CA GLY A 31 -35.14 16.70 -7.74
C GLY A 31 -34.11 16.91 -6.63
N SER A 32 -34.27 16.19 -5.51
CA SER A 32 -33.35 16.24 -4.37
C SER A 32 -31.99 15.62 -4.70
N ALA A 33 -31.98 14.48 -5.39
CA ALA A 33 -30.77 13.83 -5.86
C ALA A 33 -29.99 14.70 -6.85
N ALA A 34 -30.69 15.29 -7.84
CA ALA A 34 -30.07 16.20 -8.80
C ALA A 34 -29.49 17.45 -8.13
N SER A 35 -30.22 18.05 -7.18
CA SER A 35 -29.75 19.21 -6.41
C SER A 35 -28.52 18.85 -5.55
N GLY A 36 -28.53 17.67 -4.91
CA GLY A 36 -27.38 17.17 -4.16
C GLY A 36 -26.15 16.94 -5.04
N MET A 37 -26.31 16.33 -6.22
CA MET A 37 -25.22 16.15 -7.18
C MET A 37 -24.66 17.49 -7.68
N LEU A 38 -25.52 18.45 -7.99
CA LEU A 38 -25.08 19.80 -8.41
C LEU A 38 -24.33 20.52 -7.30
N ALA A 39 -24.82 20.46 -6.06
CA ALA A 39 -24.13 21.04 -4.90
C ALA A 39 -22.76 20.40 -4.70
N GLN A 40 -22.65 19.07 -4.84
CA GLN A 40 -21.38 18.35 -4.75
C GLN A 40 -20.40 18.75 -5.86
N ILE A 41 -20.85 18.86 -7.12
CA ILE A 41 -20.01 19.30 -8.24
C ILE A 41 -19.54 20.74 -8.03
N GLN A 42 -20.42 21.62 -7.58
CA GLN A 42 -20.06 23.01 -7.30
C GLN A 42 -19.05 23.09 -6.16
N HIS A 43 -19.23 22.30 -5.11
CA HIS A 43 -18.29 22.22 -3.99
C HIS A 43 -16.92 21.72 -4.41
N ASP A 44 -16.85 20.62 -5.18
CA ASP A 44 -15.60 20.11 -5.75
C ASP A 44 -14.92 21.16 -6.64
N THR A 45 -15.69 21.84 -7.47
CA THR A 45 -15.19 22.93 -8.32
C THR A 45 -14.60 24.07 -7.49
N ASN A 46 -15.29 24.48 -6.41
CA ASN A 46 -14.81 25.52 -5.50
C ASN A 46 -13.52 25.11 -4.80
N MET A 47 -13.41 23.85 -4.32
CA MET A 47 -12.19 23.37 -3.69
C MET A 47 -11.04 23.30 -4.69
N ARG A 48 -11.27 22.80 -5.91
CA ARG A 48 -10.24 22.77 -6.97
C ARG A 48 -9.76 24.17 -7.33
N ALA A 49 -10.66 25.15 -7.39
CA ALA A 49 -10.30 26.55 -7.63
C ALA A 49 -9.54 27.18 -6.46
N ALA A 50 -9.74 26.69 -5.22
CA ALA A 50 -9.03 27.19 -4.04
C ALA A 50 -7.62 26.60 -3.88
N ARG A 51 -7.39 25.37 -4.35
CA ARG A 51 -6.08 24.70 -4.27
C ARG A 51 -4.99 25.50 -5.00
N GLY A 52 -3.85 25.65 -4.36
CA GLY A 52 -2.70 26.40 -4.88
C GLY A 52 -2.80 27.91 -4.71
N ASN A 53 -3.95 28.43 -4.27
CA ASN A 53 -4.16 29.85 -3.97
C ASN A 53 -4.00 30.16 -2.48
N GLU A 54 -3.56 29.20 -1.67
CA GLU A 54 -3.31 29.42 -0.26
C GLU A 54 -2.05 30.29 -0.07
N PRO A 55 -2.07 31.27 0.85
CA PRO A 55 -0.92 32.17 1.05
C PRO A 55 0.33 31.43 1.53
N ILE A 56 0.12 30.33 2.24
CA ILE A 56 1.14 29.38 2.65
C ILE A 56 0.49 28.02 2.90
N SER A 57 1.21 26.96 2.55
CA SER A 57 0.97 25.64 3.08
C SER A 57 2.27 25.03 3.59
N VAL A 58 2.17 24.01 4.44
CA VAL A 58 3.33 23.27 4.94
C VAL A 58 3.25 21.83 4.44
N ARG A 59 4.41 21.27 4.07
CA ARG A 59 4.60 19.84 3.83
C ARG A 59 5.40 19.25 4.99
N LEU A 60 4.90 18.16 5.53
CA LEU A 60 5.61 17.29 6.47
C LEU A 60 6.31 16.23 5.65
N VAL A 61 7.58 16.48 5.33
CA VAL A 61 8.37 15.65 4.43
C VAL A 61 9.07 14.57 5.25
N PRO A 62 8.74 13.27 5.09
CA PRO A 62 9.47 12.20 5.76
C PRO A 62 10.96 12.26 5.39
N GLN A 63 11.84 12.22 6.40
CA GLN A 63 13.28 12.30 6.18
C GLN A 63 13.82 10.99 5.60
N VAL A 64 14.44 11.07 4.43
CA VAL A 64 15.19 9.98 3.78
C VAL A 64 16.37 10.61 3.02
N PRO A 65 17.64 10.37 3.39
CA PRO A 65 18.09 9.59 4.55
C PRO A 65 17.64 10.21 5.88
N VAL A 66 17.47 9.37 6.90
CA VAL A 66 17.15 9.80 8.27
C VAL A 66 18.35 10.55 8.84
N ARG A 67 18.12 11.73 9.39
CA ARG A 67 19.15 12.54 10.05
C ARG A 67 19.04 12.36 11.56
N ASP A 68 19.32 13.40 12.33
CA ASP A 68 19.10 13.39 13.77
C ASP A 68 17.60 13.32 14.08
N ALA A 69 17.14 12.11 14.42
CA ALA A 69 15.75 11.81 14.73
C ALA A 69 15.26 12.53 16.01
N ASP A 70 16.17 12.89 16.91
CA ASP A 70 15.84 13.58 18.16
C ASP A 70 15.81 15.11 17.99
N ALA A 71 16.57 15.64 17.03
CA ALA A 71 16.48 17.04 16.62
C ALA A 71 15.40 17.32 15.56
N ALA A 72 14.60 16.32 15.17
CA ALA A 72 13.56 16.49 14.16
C ALA A 72 12.49 17.51 14.60
N ALA A 73 12.00 18.31 13.64
CA ALA A 73 10.93 19.29 13.87
C ALA A 73 9.59 18.65 14.24
N GLY A 74 9.49 17.33 14.10
CA GLY A 74 8.37 16.48 14.45
C GLY A 74 8.53 15.10 13.85
N TRP A 75 7.52 14.25 14.02
CA TRP A 75 7.45 12.94 13.40
C TRP A 75 6.00 12.50 13.15
N ILE A 76 5.88 11.47 12.32
CA ILE A 76 4.63 10.80 11.95
C ILE A 76 4.68 9.37 12.52
N GLY A 77 3.58 8.89 13.11
CA GLY A 77 3.47 7.53 13.65
C GLY A 77 4.34 7.26 14.90
N GLY A 78 4.56 5.98 15.23
CA GLY A 78 5.51 5.58 16.27
C GLY A 78 4.96 5.58 17.68
N GLY A 79 4.97 6.76 18.27
CA GLY A 79 4.82 6.96 19.70
C GLY A 79 5.01 8.44 20.02
N ALA A 80 4.63 8.85 21.22
CA ALA A 80 4.60 10.25 21.62
C ALA A 80 5.59 10.55 22.73
N CYS A 81 6.07 11.79 22.77
CA CYS A 81 6.79 12.35 23.89
C CYS A 81 5.83 13.25 24.69
N LEU A 82 4.91 12.62 25.44
CA LEU A 82 3.90 13.32 26.24
C LEU A 82 4.54 13.92 27.52
N PRO A 83 3.97 15.00 28.09
CA PRO A 83 4.43 15.54 29.37
C PRO A 83 4.49 14.48 30.47
N VAL A 84 5.50 14.58 31.35
CA VAL A 84 5.66 13.65 32.47
C VAL A 84 4.39 13.63 33.33
N GLY A 85 3.88 12.42 33.61
CA GLY A 85 2.65 12.22 34.39
C GLY A 85 1.35 12.30 33.59
N MET A 86 1.41 12.62 32.29
CA MET A 86 0.24 12.54 31.41
C MET A 86 0.01 11.10 30.95
N SER A 87 -1.19 10.59 31.16
CA SER A 87 -1.61 9.28 30.63
C SER A 87 -1.73 9.31 29.10
N TRP A 88 -1.51 8.16 28.47
CA TRP A 88 -1.77 7.99 27.05
C TRP A 88 -3.25 8.31 26.73
N PRO A 89 -3.56 9.04 25.65
CA PRO A 89 -4.94 9.39 25.34
C PRO A 89 -5.77 8.15 24.98
N GLU A 90 -6.93 8.04 25.61
CA GLU A 90 -7.92 7.00 25.35
C GLU A 90 -9.27 7.64 25.00
N ILE A 91 -9.99 7.03 24.06
CA ILE A 91 -11.37 7.44 23.72
C ILE A 91 -12.30 6.27 24.04
N ASN A 92 -12.33 5.25 23.18
CA ASN A 92 -12.97 3.95 23.48
C ASN A 92 -11.94 2.81 23.49
N SER A 93 -10.81 3.03 22.83
CA SER A 93 -9.65 2.15 22.80
C SER A 93 -8.38 3.01 22.90
N PRO A 94 -7.21 2.42 23.23
CA PRO A 94 -5.96 3.13 23.20
C PRO A 94 -5.71 3.75 21.81
N THR A 95 -5.51 5.07 21.79
CA THR A 95 -5.37 5.80 20.51
C THR A 95 -4.00 5.56 19.87
N GLN A 96 -3.91 5.75 18.56
CA GLN A 96 -2.66 5.72 17.80
C GLN A 96 -2.19 7.14 17.53
N LEU A 97 -0.88 7.40 17.69
CA LEU A 97 -0.33 8.70 17.31
C LEU A 97 -0.30 8.80 15.77
N LEU A 98 -0.88 9.87 15.23
CA LEU A 98 -0.75 10.22 13.82
C LEU A 98 0.50 11.08 13.58
N ALA A 99 0.67 12.14 14.36
CA ALA A 99 1.82 13.02 14.28
C ALA A 99 2.05 13.78 15.59
N GLN A 100 3.32 14.07 15.88
CA GLN A 100 3.72 15.01 16.93
C GLN A 100 4.69 16.04 16.34
N ILE A 101 4.34 17.33 16.44
CA ILE A 101 5.00 18.41 15.72
C ILE A 101 5.43 19.48 16.72
N ASN A 102 6.67 19.93 16.64
CA ASN A 102 7.14 21.08 17.39
C ASN A 102 6.66 22.37 16.70
N CYS A 103 5.74 23.07 17.35
CA CYS A 103 5.11 24.26 16.82
C CYS A 103 6.09 25.43 16.62
N SER A 104 7.27 25.42 17.25
CA SER A 104 8.29 26.46 17.03
C SER A 104 8.95 26.40 15.65
N HIS A 105 8.79 25.28 14.94
CA HIS A 105 9.27 25.13 13.56
C HIS A 105 8.21 25.48 12.52
N LEU A 106 6.97 25.77 12.94
CA LEU A 106 5.91 26.17 12.01
C LEU A 106 6.06 27.64 11.62
N PRO A 107 5.87 28.00 10.33
CA PRO A 107 5.91 29.38 9.88
C PRO A 107 4.88 30.27 10.60
N ASP A 108 5.28 31.51 10.93
CA ASP A 108 4.44 32.47 11.67
C ASP A 108 3.05 32.70 11.05
N ASP A 109 2.96 32.66 9.72
CA ASP A 109 1.72 32.91 8.98
C ASP A 109 0.90 31.65 8.65
N LEU A 110 1.35 30.45 9.03
CA LEU A 110 0.58 29.22 8.86
C LEU A 110 -0.79 29.34 9.54
N TRP A 111 -1.85 28.89 8.86
CA TRP A 111 -3.23 29.05 9.32
C TRP A 111 -3.62 30.51 9.61
N GLN A 112 -3.05 31.46 8.87
CA GLN A 112 -3.29 32.90 9.05
C GLN A 112 -2.82 33.42 10.42
N GLY A 113 -1.79 32.78 11.00
CA GLY A 113 -1.24 33.14 12.31
C GLY A 113 -2.12 32.73 13.50
N LEU A 114 -3.12 31.87 13.31
CA LEU A 114 -4.08 31.53 14.35
C LEU A 114 -3.65 30.40 15.29
N GLY A 115 -2.71 29.55 14.88
CA GLY A 115 -2.31 28.37 15.67
C GLY A 115 -1.08 28.59 16.55
N PRO A 116 -0.72 27.57 17.35
CA PRO A 116 0.45 27.65 18.23
C PRO A 116 1.76 27.83 17.47
N ARG A 117 2.71 28.55 18.08
CA ARG A 117 4.11 28.75 17.62
C ARG A 117 5.15 28.34 18.65
N LYS A 118 4.70 27.71 19.73
CA LYS A 118 5.53 27.21 20.83
C LYS A 118 4.93 25.90 21.32
N GLY A 119 5.76 25.09 21.95
CA GLY A 119 5.37 23.78 22.44
C GLY A 119 5.12 22.79 21.31
N TRP A 120 4.39 21.73 21.62
CA TRP A 120 4.18 20.55 20.78
C TRP A 120 2.70 20.34 20.53
N LEU A 121 2.36 19.99 19.29
CA LEU A 121 1.03 19.54 18.91
C LEU A 121 1.10 18.04 18.60
N ALA A 122 0.40 17.22 19.38
CA ALA A 122 0.27 15.78 19.15
C ALA A 122 -1.17 15.44 18.78
N ILE A 123 -1.36 14.68 17.70
CA ILE A 123 -2.68 14.31 17.17
C ILE A 123 -2.83 12.80 17.21
N PHE A 124 -3.91 12.32 17.80
CA PHE A 124 -4.20 10.92 18.04
C PHE A 124 -5.51 10.52 17.39
N LEU A 125 -5.59 9.26 16.96
CA LEU A 125 -6.77 8.65 16.33
C LEU A 125 -7.17 7.38 17.09
N ASP A 126 -8.44 7.26 17.44
CA ASP A 126 -9.01 5.97 17.87
C ASP A 126 -9.15 5.06 16.63
N PRO A 127 -8.38 3.97 16.53
CA PRO A 127 -8.37 3.11 15.36
C PRO A 127 -9.70 2.39 15.11
N LYS A 128 -10.59 2.35 16.11
CA LYS A 128 -11.89 1.67 16.02
C LYS A 128 -13.03 2.61 15.62
N SER A 129 -13.04 3.84 16.14
CA SER A 129 -14.13 4.79 15.91
C SER A 129 -13.80 5.93 14.95
N PHE A 130 -12.54 6.07 14.53
CA PHE A 130 -11.99 7.22 13.81
C PHE A 130 -12.12 8.56 14.54
N LYS A 131 -12.49 8.58 15.82
CA LYS A 131 -12.50 9.81 16.60
C LYS A 131 -11.07 10.29 16.86
N LEU A 132 -10.90 11.60 16.85
CA LEU A 132 -9.61 12.25 17.09
C LEU A 132 -9.56 12.88 18.48
N THR A 133 -8.35 12.98 19.00
CA THR A 133 -8.01 13.95 20.04
C THR A 133 -6.67 14.59 19.69
N ALA A 134 -6.50 15.86 20.05
CA ALA A 134 -5.21 16.52 19.90
C ALA A 134 -4.84 17.27 21.17
N LEU A 135 -3.55 17.24 21.48
CA LEU A 135 -2.97 17.83 22.66
C LEU A 135 -1.95 18.89 22.24
N HIS A 136 -2.06 20.07 22.84
CA HIS A 136 -1.04 21.11 22.75
C HIS A 136 -0.41 21.31 24.13
N PHE A 137 0.91 21.16 24.22
CA PHE A 137 1.64 21.22 25.49
C PHE A 137 3.03 21.84 25.33
N ASP A 138 3.56 22.46 26.38
CA ASP A 138 4.79 23.26 26.28
C ASP A 138 6.07 22.43 26.15
N GLN A 139 6.17 21.32 26.89
CA GLN A 139 7.40 20.52 27.00
C GLN A 139 7.11 19.06 26.68
N ALA A 140 7.92 18.47 25.80
CA ALA A 140 7.90 17.05 25.52
C ALA A 140 8.57 16.27 26.65
N GLY A 141 7.98 15.16 27.06
CA GLY A 141 8.58 14.24 28.03
C GLY A 141 9.38 13.12 27.35
N PRO A 142 9.60 11.99 28.05
CA PRO A 142 10.26 10.83 27.47
C PRO A 142 9.40 10.18 26.37
N PHE A 143 10.06 9.56 25.39
CA PHE A 143 9.39 8.82 24.33
C PHE A 143 8.66 7.59 24.89
N VAL A 144 7.41 7.41 24.46
CA VAL A 144 6.59 6.24 24.74
C VAL A 144 5.99 5.74 23.43
N SER A 145 6.24 4.47 23.08
CA SER A 145 5.65 3.83 21.89
C SER A 145 4.13 3.85 21.94
N SER A 146 3.49 3.98 20.78
CA SER A 146 2.05 3.79 20.68
C SER A 146 1.68 2.35 21.10
N PRO A 147 0.50 2.19 21.74
CA PRO A 147 -0.06 0.87 22.03
C PRO A 147 -0.11 0.02 20.77
N GLU A 148 0.03 -1.30 20.94
CA GLU A 148 -0.06 -2.23 19.83
C GLU A 148 -1.45 -2.16 19.16
N VAL A 149 -1.44 -2.25 17.83
CA VAL A 149 -2.66 -2.26 17.03
C VAL A 149 -3.23 -3.67 16.99
N ASP A 150 -4.51 -3.84 17.38
CA ASP A 150 -5.22 -5.12 17.32
C ASP A 150 -5.86 -5.39 15.94
N GLU A 151 -6.43 -6.59 15.76
CA GLU A 151 -7.07 -7.03 14.51
C GLU A 151 -8.34 -6.24 14.13
N GLU A 152 -8.89 -5.44 15.05
CA GLU A 152 -10.09 -4.63 14.84
C GLU A 152 -9.78 -3.20 14.37
N CYS A 153 -8.51 -2.90 14.10
CA CYS A 153 -8.08 -1.62 13.58
C CYS A 153 -8.61 -1.36 12.16
N TYR A 154 -9.33 -0.24 11.98
CA TYR A 154 -9.78 0.20 10.65
C TYR A 154 -8.73 0.99 9.86
N ILE A 155 -7.57 1.30 10.47
CA ILE A 155 -6.39 1.73 9.72
C ILE A 155 -5.82 0.47 9.08
N LEU A 156 -6.24 0.19 7.85
CA LEU A 156 -5.83 -1.01 7.14
C LEU A 156 -4.32 -0.98 6.88
N GLY A 157 -3.72 -2.17 6.88
CA GLY A 157 -2.36 -2.35 6.38
C GLY A 157 -2.25 -2.28 4.85
N ILE A 158 -1.04 -2.11 4.34
CA ILE A 158 -0.70 -1.97 2.90
C ILE A 158 -1.18 -3.17 2.04
N ASP A 159 -1.57 -4.29 2.64
CA ASP A 159 -1.92 -5.54 1.96
C ASP A 159 -3.43 -5.80 1.82
N HIS A 160 -4.31 -4.86 2.21
CA HIS A 160 -5.77 -5.00 2.15
C HIS A 160 -6.33 -6.25 2.87
N ARG A 161 -5.50 -6.93 3.67
CA ARG A 161 -5.85 -8.10 4.45
C ARG A 161 -5.91 -7.70 5.92
N ARG A 162 -6.77 -8.36 6.69
CA ARG A 162 -6.55 -8.47 8.14
C ARG A 162 -5.21 -9.18 8.29
N ARG A 163 -4.21 -8.45 8.78
CA ARG A 163 -2.84 -8.95 8.85
C ARG A 163 -2.81 -10.17 9.77
N THR A 164 -1.90 -11.11 9.48
CA THR A 164 -1.83 -12.39 10.17
C THR A 164 -1.80 -12.24 11.70
N PRO A 165 -2.55 -13.08 12.45
CA PRO A 165 -2.43 -13.15 13.90
C PRO A 165 -0.96 -13.42 14.26
N ASN A 166 -0.46 -12.78 15.33
CA ASN A 166 0.89 -12.95 15.91
C ASN A 166 2.01 -12.00 15.43
N ARG A 167 1.70 -10.90 14.73
CA ARG A 167 2.61 -9.74 14.70
C ARG A 167 1.95 -8.60 15.45
N THR A 168 2.58 -8.11 16.51
CA THR A 168 2.18 -6.86 17.14
C THR A 168 2.67 -5.70 16.28
N TRP A 169 1.74 -4.84 15.87
CA TRP A 169 2.01 -3.76 14.92
C TRP A 169 2.24 -2.45 15.67
N GLN A 170 3.37 -1.81 15.36
CA GLN A 170 3.65 -0.43 15.71
C GLN A 170 3.98 0.32 14.41
N PHE A 171 3.33 1.46 14.17
CA PHE A 171 3.77 2.35 13.11
C PHE A 171 5.18 2.86 13.42
N PRO A 172 6.06 3.08 12.43
CA PRO A 172 7.37 3.66 12.69
C PRO A 172 7.25 5.10 13.19
N ARG A 173 8.17 5.54 14.05
CA ARG A 173 8.38 6.96 14.37
C ARG A 173 9.20 7.58 13.24
N TRP A 174 8.54 8.09 12.20
CA TRP A 174 9.26 8.65 11.04
C TRP A 174 9.50 10.16 11.21
N PRO A 175 10.74 10.63 11.34
CA PRO A 175 11.03 12.05 11.50
C PRO A 175 10.68 12.84 10.23
N VAL A 176 10.20 14.07 10.39
CA VAL A 176 9.80 14.91 9.27
C VAL A 176 10.52 16.26 9.25
N ASP A 177 10.75 16.76 8.04
CA ASP A 177 11.03 18.17 7.82
C ASP A 177 9.73 18.96 7.64
N ILE A 178 9.74 20.20 8.12
CA ILE A 178 8.65 21.15 7.93
C ILE A 178 9.05 22.09 6.79
N VAL A 179 8.45 21.88 5.61
CA VAL A 179 8.77 22.67 4.41
C VAL A 179 7.61 23.61 4.09
N PRO A 180 7.78 24.93 4.23
CA PRO A 180 6.79 25.91 3.77
C PRO A 180 6.76 25.98 2.24
N VAL A 181 5.56 26.07 1.68
CA VAL A 181 5.30 26.25 0.25
C VAL A 181 4.40 27.47 0.08
N ARG A 182 4.89 28.47 -0.64
CA ARG A 182 4.17 29.71 -0.96
C ARG A 182 3.74 29.74 -2.43
N PRO A 183 2.74 30.57 -2.79
CA PRO A 183 2.37 30.77 -4.19
C PRO A 183 3.59 31.09 -5.07
N GLY A 184 3.73 30.36 -6.18
CA GLY A 184 4.84 30.51 -7.13
C GLY A 184 6.13 29.78 -6.75
N GLN A 185 6.20 29.10 -5.61
CA GLN A 185 7.30 28.19 -5.26
C GLN A 185 6.99 26.76 -5.69
N ASP A 186 8.05 25.99 -5.96
CA ASP A 186 7.93 24.56 -6.23
C ASP A 186 7.42 23.83 -4.99
N ASP A 187 6.34 23.07 -5.16
CA ASP A 187 5.84 22.15 -4.14
C ASP A 187 6.64 20.84 -4.22
N PRO A 188 7.34 20.42 -3.16
CA PRO A 188 8.12 19.17 -3.19
C PRO A 188 7.23 17.93 -3.28
N ARG A 189 5.92 18.06 -3.01
CA ARG A 189 4.97 16.95 -3.06
C ARG A 189 4.64 16.58 -4.50
N LEU A 190 4.79 15.30 -4.82
CA LEU A 190 4.32 14.73 -6.07
C LEU A 190 2.89 14.20 -5.93
N SER A 191 2.05 14.51 -6.92
CA SER A 191 0.68 14.01 -6.96
C SER A 191 0.62 12.53 -7.35
N GLY A 192 -0.40 11.82 -6.85
CA GLY A 192 -0.63 10.41 -7.17
C GLY A 192 0.24 9.46 -6.35
N ARG A 193 0.10 8.15 -6.63
CA ARG A 193 0.83 7.10 -5.91
C ARG A 193 2.26 6.96 -6.45
N CYS A 194 3.19 6.68 -5.54
CA CYS A 194 4.53 6.25 -5.90
C CYS A 194 4.44 4.93 -6.70
N LYS A 195 5.24 4.82 -7.78
CA LYS A 195 5.26 3.64 -8.64
C LYS A 195 6.53 2.80 -8.52
N ILE A 196 7.52 3.25 -7.75
CA ILE A 196 8.86 2.64 -7.71
C ILE A 196 8.81 1.14 -7.37
N THR A 197 8.01 0.74 -6.39
CA THR A 197 7.85 -0.67 -6.01
C THR A 197 7.26 -1.50 -7.15
N ARG A 198 6.28 -0.93 -7.88
CA ARG A 198 5.69 -1.59 -9.05
C ARG A 198 6.68 -1.64 -10.22
N GLU A 199 7.49 -0.61 -10.41
CA GLU A 199 8.51 -0.56 -11.46
C GLU A 199 9.57 -1.63 -11.23
N ARG A 200 10.12 -1.70 -10.01
CA ARG A 200 11.07 -2.74 -9.57
C ARG A 200 10.48 -4.15 -9.62
N TYR A 201 9.21 -4.29 -9.26
CA TYR A 201 8.49 -5.55 -9.42
C TYR A 201 8.47 -6.05 -10.88
N ASN A 202 8.49 -5.14 -11.87
CA ASN A 202 8.49 -5.53 -13.28
C ASN A 202 9.89 -5.86 -13.83
N GLU A 203 10.92 -5.85 -12.98
CA GLU A 203 12.29 -6.20 -13.35
C GLU A 203 12.60 -7.62 -12.88
N ARG A 204 13.21 -8.42 -13.76
CA ARG A 204 13.69 -9.76 -13.40
C ARG A 204 14.96 -9.63 -12.57
N HIS A 205 15.02 -10.34 -11.44
CA HIS A 205 16.17 -10.29 -10.53
C HIS A 205 16.25 -11.58 -9.68
N ASP A 206 17.31 -11.70 -8.89
CA ASP A 206 17.48 -12.81 -7.94
C ASP A 206 17.57 -12.29 -6.50
N VAL A 207 17.02 -13.05 -5.55
CA VAL A 207 17.04 -12.70 -4.12
C VAL A 207 18.46 -12.69 -3.53
N PHE A 208 19.47 -13.20 -4.25
CA PHE A 208 20.88 -13.18 -3.84
C PHE A 208 21.56 -11.82 -3.96
N GLU A 209 20.91 -10.85 -4.60
CA GLU A 209 21.43 -9.50 -4.62
C GLU A 209 21.58 -8.97 -3.19
N LYS A 210 22.71 -8.31 -2.90
CA LYS A 210 23.13 -7.99 -1.52
C LYS A 210 22.08 -7.22 -0.71
N HIS A 211 21.28 -6.39 -1.36
CA HIS A 211 20.21 -5.60 -0.74
C HIS A 211 18.91 -6.37 -0.51
N ARG A 212 18.83 -7.64 -0.93
CA ARG A 212 17.70 -8.54 -0.70
C ARG A 212 18.01 -9.64 0.30
N LEU A 213 19.21 -9.62 0.88
CA LEU A 213 19.59 -10.61 1.88
C LEU A 213 18.92 -10.31 3.22
N PRO A 214 18.55 -11.35 3.99
CA PRO A 214 18.20 -11.21 5.40
C PRO A 214 19.30 -10.49 6.18
N PHE A 215 18.89 -9.74 7.21
CA PHE A 215 19.80 -8.98 8.08
C PHE A 215 19.72 -9.41 9.56
N ASP A 216 18.82 -10.34 9.89
CA ASP A 216 18.66 -10.94 11.21
C ASP A 216 18.00 -12.33 11.11
N TRP A 217 17.87 -13.04 12.24
CA TRP A 217 17.19 -14.34 12.27
C TRP A 217 15.70 -14.27 11.88
N PRO A 218 14.91 -13.29 12.38
CA PRO A 218 13.52 -13.12 11.95
C PRO A 218 13.34 -12.98 10.43
N SER A 219 14.12 -12.12 9.77
CA SER A 219 14.06 -11.95 8.30
C SER A 219 14.55 -13.18 7.55
N THR A 220 15.45 -13.98 8.14
CA THR A 220 15.90 -15.26 7.58
C THR A 220 14.78 -16.30 7.58
N LEU A 221 14.12 -16.49 8.72
CA LEU A 221 13.00 -17.43 8.84
C LEU A 221 11.81 -16.97 8.00
N MET A 222 11.54 -15.67 7.95
CA MET A 222 10.53 -15.08 7.08
C MET A 222 10.75 -15.45 5.61
N MET A 223 11.99 -15.40 5.11
CA MET A 223 12.29 -15.82 3.73
C MET A 223 11.91 -17.27 3.48
N ILE A 224 12.35 -18.18 4.36
CA ILE A 224 12.09 -19.62 4.22
C ILE A 224 10.59 -19.89 4.31
N ASP A 225 9.87 -19.20 5.20
CA ASP A 225 8.43 -19.30 5.35
C ASP A 225 7.68 -18.84 4.09
N LYS A 226 8.09 -17.74 3.46
CA LYS A 226 7.47 -17.30 2.19
C LYS A 226 7.69 -18.33 1.08
N ALA A 227 8.88 -18.90 0.99
CA ALA A 227 9.17 -19.97 0.04
C ALA A 227 8.31 -21.23 0.33
N LEU A 228 8.17 -21.63 1.59
CA LEU A 228 7.32 -22.75 2.02
C LEU A 228 5.84 -22.52 1.71
N CYS A 229 5.28 -21.39 2.12
CA CYS A 229 3.90 -21.00 1.85
C CYS A 229 3.58 -20.96 0.35
N PHE A 230 4.60 -20.76 -0.48
CA PHE A 230 4.48 -20.79 -1.92
C PHE A 230 4.57 -22.22 -2.48
N VAL A 231 5.57 -22.99 -2.09
CA VAL A 231 5.83 -24.34 -2.62
C VAL A 231 4.78 -25.35 -2.16
N GLU A 232 4.42 -25.35 -0.88
CA GLU A 232 3.58 -26.41 -0.28
C GLU A 232 2.18 -26.49 -0.90
N PRO A 233 1.41 -25.40 -1.08
CA PRO A 233 0.13 -25.45 -1.79
C PRO A 233 0.28 -25.71 -3.29
N GLY A 234 1.48 -25.48 -3.84
CA GLY A 234 1.77 -25.67 -5.26
C GLY A 234 2.07 -27.11 -5.65
N ILE A 235 2.27 -28.03 -4.71
CA ILE A 235 2.54 -29.44 -5.02
C ILE A 235 1.30 -30.08 -5.63
N ALA A 236 1.47 -30.59 -6.84
CA ALA A 236 0.45 -31.38 -7.51
C ALA A 236 0.41 -32.80 -6.93
N SER A 237 -0.74 -33.21 -6.40
CA SER A 237 -0.99 -34.56 -5.88
C SER A 237 -2.19 -35.20 -6.57
N GLY A 238 -2.15 -36.52 -6.76
CA GLY A 238 -3.23 -37.28 -7.38
C GLY A 238 -3.19 -37.21 -8.90
N ASP A 239 -4.34 -37.48 -9.52
CA ASP A 239 -4.51 -37.47 -10.98
C ASP A 239 -4.56 -36.04 -11.54
N LEU A 240 -4.28 -35.92 -12.84
CA LEU A 240 -4.50 -34.67 -13.56
C LEU A 240 -5.96 -34.21 -13.42
N PRO A 241 -6.21 -32.90 -13.18
CA PRO A 241 -7.54 -32.32 -13.27
C PRO A 241 -8.19 -32.66 -14.61
N ASP A 242 -9.52 -32.84 -14.66
CA ASP A 242 -10.24 -33.32 -15.85
C ASP A 242 -9.92 -32.53 -17.12
N HIS A 243 -9.80 -31.20 -17.01
CA HIS A 243 -9.49 -30.30 -18.14
C HIS A 243 -8.03 -30.37 -18.62
N LEU A 244 -7.17 -31.14 -17.94
CA LEU A 244 -5.77 -31.39 -18.29
C LEU A 244 -5.51 -32.86 -18.66
N LYS A 245 -6.53 -33.73 -18.59
CA LYS A 245 -6.39 -35.14 -18.96
C LYS A 245 -6.21 -35.30 -20.48
N PRO A 246 -5.55 -36.38 -20.95
CA PRO A 246 -5.26 -36.59 -22.37
C PRO A 246 -6.50 -36.48 -23.27
N GLU A 247 -7.67 -36.97 -22.82
CA GLU A 247 -8.90 -36.91 -23.61
C GLU A 247 -9.34 -35.47 -23.85
N SER A 248 -9.30 -34.62 -22.81
CA SER A 248 -9.66 -33.21 -22.91
C SER A 248 -8.70 -32.41 -23.79
N ILE A 249 -7.40 -32.70 -23.69
CA ILE A 249 -6.36 -32.11 -24.56
C ILE A 249 -6.60 -32.50 -26.02
N ASP A 250 -6.90 -33.76 -26.30
CA ASP A 250 -7.17 -34.24 -27.66
C ASP A 250 -8.47 -33.66 -28.24
N GLU A 251 -9.52 -33.53 -27.42
CA GLU A 251 -10.76 -32.84 -27.81
C GLU A 251 -10.50 -31.39 -28.20
N ARG A 252 -9.71 -30.66 -27.39
CA ARG A 252 -9.37 -29.26 -27.67
C ARG A 252 -8.54 -29.11 -28.95
N ARG A 253 -7.57 -30.01 -29.16
CA ARG A 253 -6.77 -30.06 -30.41
C ARG A 253 -7.66 -30.24 -31.64
N LYS A 254 -8.55 -31.24 -31.62
CA LYS A 254 -9.49 -31.52 -32.71
C LYS A 254 -10.40 -30.31 -33.00
N LEU A 255 -10.88 -29.64 -31.95
CA LEU A 255 -11.71 -28.45 -32.08
C LEU A 255 -10.98 -27.30 -32.80
N ILE A 256 -9.69 -27.08 -32.49
CA ILE A 256 -8.85 -26.08 -33.17
C ILE A 256 -8.64 -26.44 -34.64
N GLU A 257 -8.31 -27.70 -34.94
CA GLU A 257 -8.12 -28.19 -36.30
C GLU A 257 -9.40 -28.06 -37.14
N GLN A 258 -10.54 -28.41 -36.56
CA GLN A 258 -11.84 -28.28 -37.21
C GLN A 258 -12.18 -26.81 -37.48
N SER A 259 -11.93 -25.91 -36.52
CA SER A 259 -12.15 -24.47 -36.70
C SER A 259 -11.27 -23.90 -37.83
N LYS A 260 -9.99 -24.30 -37.90
CA LYS A 260 -9.07 -23.95 -39.00
C LYS A 260 -9.59 -24.46 -40.35
N LYS A 261 -10.03 -25.72 -40.42
CA LYS A 261 -10.55 -26.34 -41.65
C LYS A 261 -11.82 -25.67 -42.16
N ASN A 262 -12.69 -25.24 -41.25
CA ASN A 262 -13.97 -24.60 -41.58
C ASN A 262 -13.85 -23.09 -41.86
N GLY A 263 -12.64 -22.53 -41.88
CA GLY A 263 -12.44 -21.10 -42.11
C GLY A 263 -12.94 -20.22 -40.96
N GLY A 264 -12.84 -20.70 -39.71
CA GLY A 264 -13.21 -19.95 -38.53
C GLY A 264 -12.45 -18.61 -38.39
N PRO A 265 -12.99 -17.64 -37.64
CA PRO A 265 -12.33 -16.35 -37.45
C PRO A 265 -10.92 -16.51 -36.85
N ILE A 266 -9.95 -15.80 -37.42
CA ILE A 266 -8.54 -15.92 -37.00
C ILE A 266 -8.32 -15.57 -35.52
N GLU A 267 -9.08 -14.62 -34.99
CA GLU A 267 -9.02 -14.23 -33.57
C GLU A 267 -9.54 -15.33 -32.64
N ASP A 268 -10.58 -16.06 -33.05
CA ASP A 268 -11.12 -17.17 -32.27
C ASP A 268 -10.16 -18.37 -32.28
N ILE A 269 -9.60 -18.68 -33.45
CA ILE A 269 -8.57 -19.72 -33.59
C ILE A 269 -7.34 -19.36 -32.75
N ALA A 270 -6.91 -18.10 -32.76
CA ALA A 270 -5.77 -17.64 -31.99
C ALA A 270 -6.02 -17.75 -30.48
N ARG A 271 -7.18 -17.30 -29.98
CA ARG A 271 -7.59 -17.48 -28.58
C ARG A 271 -7.58 -18.97 -28.20
N MET A 272 -8.23 -19.81 -29.00
CA MET A 272 -8.30 -21.25 -28.72
C MET A 272 -6.91 -21.91 -28.69
N THR A 273 -5.99 -21.46 -29.55
CA THR A 273 -4.61 -21.96 -29.60
C THR A 273 -3.84 -21.54 -28.35
N VAL A 274 -3.94 -20.28 -27.90
CA VAL A 274 -3.30 -19.82 -26.66
C VAL A 274 -3.83 -20.59 -25.44
N ASP A 275 -5.15 -20.78 -25.34
CA ASP A 275 -5.75 -21.56 -24.25
C ASP A 275 -5.25 -23.02 -24.25
N PHE A 276 -5.06 -23.60 -25.44
CA PHE A 276 -4.55 -24.97 -25.59
C PHE A 276 -3.06 -25.06 -25.20
N ASP A 277 -2.24 -24.11 -25.62
CA ASP A 277 -0.83 -24.04 -25.22
C ASP A 277 -0.69 -23.84 -23.70
N GLU A 278 -1.61 -23.08 -23.08
CA GLU A 278 -1.69 -22.94 -21.62
C GLU A 278 -2.04 -24.26 -20.92
N GLN A 279 -2.98 -25.05 -21.46
CA GLN A 279 -3.27 -26.38 -20.93
C GLN A 279 -2.04 -27.31 -21.02
N LEU A 280 -1.31 -27.30 -22.14
CA LEU A 280 -0.09 -28.11 -22.27
C LEU A 280 0.97 -27.68 -21.26
N ALA A 281 1.19 -26.38 -21.09
CA ALA A 281 2.12 -25.84 -20.09
C ALA A 281 1.71 -26.21 -18.65
N LEU A 282 0.40 -26.23 -18.35
CA LEU A 282 -0.13 -26.67 -17.06
C LEU A 282 0.09 -28.18 -16.83
N VAL A 283 -0.04 -29.02 -17.86
CA VAL A 283 0.29 -30.45 -17.77
C VAL A 283 1.77 -30.66 -17.44
N ASP A 284 2.67 -29.96 -18.13
CA ASP A 284 4.12 -30.05 -17.87
C ASP A 284 4.46 -29.55 -16.47
N SER A 285 3.84 -28.45 -16.05
CA SER A 285 3.96 -27.93 -14.69
C SER A 285 3.42 -28.91 -13.64
N PHE A 286 2.29 -29.57 -13.88
CA PHE A 286 1.75 -30.58 -12.98
C PHE A 286 2.73 -31.74 -12.82
N LYS A 287 3.20 -32.31 -13.94
CA LYS A 287 4.17 -33.42 -13.94
C LYS A 287 5.44 -33.06 -13.19
N PHE A 288 6.01 -31.87 -13.45
CA PHE A 288 7.18 -31.38 -12.73
C PHE A 288 6.89 -31.26 -11.23
N ARG A 289 5.78 -30.62 -10.84
CA ARG A 289 5.46 -30.35 -9.43
C ARG A 289 5.15 -31.63 -8.66
N SER A 290 4.56 -32.65 -9.29
CA SER A 290 4.36 -33.97 -8.70
C SER A 290 5.69 -34.73 -8.51
N ALA A 291 6.60 -34.66 -9.48
CA ALA A 291 7.88 -35.38 -9.41
C ALA A 291 8.90 -34.68 -8.48
N THR A 292 9.06 -33.37 -8.61
CA THR A 292 10.11 -32.57 -7.98
C THR A 292 9.64 -31.89 -6.69
N GLY A 293 8.36 -31.50 -6.62
CA GLY A 293 7.78 -30.73 -5.52
C GLY A 293 8.00 -31.34 -4.12
N PRO A 294 7.76 -32.65 -3.91
CA PRO A 294 8.00 -33.29 -2.62
C PRO A 294 9.46 -33.21 -2.15
N SER A 295 10.43 -33.26 -3.08
CA SER A 295 11.84 -33.13 -2.77
C SER A 295 12.20 -31.70 -2.37
N VAL A 296 11.69 -30.71 -3.12
CA VAL A 296 11.88 -29.27 -2.83
C VAL A 296 11.29 -28.92 -1.46
N LEU A 297 10.06 -29.36 -1.17
CA LEU A 297 9.41 -29.13 0.12
C LEU A 297 10.19 -29.75 1.28
N ARG A 298 10.70 -30.98 1.11
CA ARG A 298 11.52 -31.63 2.13
C ARG A 298 12.79 -30.83 2.42
N LYS A 299 13.48 -30.36 1.37
CA LYS A 299 14.67 -29.52 1.52
C LYS A 299 14.35 -28.19 2.21
N LEU A 300 13.28 -27.50 1.83
CA LEU A 300 12.84 -26.27 2.49
C LEU A 300 12.49 -26.48 3.97
N LYS A 301 11.79 -27.57 4.31
CA LYS A 301 11.50 -27.91 5.72
C LYS A 301 12.77 -28.21 6.51
N ALA A 302 13.73 -28.91 5.90
CA ALA A 302 15.03 -29.17 6.51
C ALA A 302 15.84 -27.89 6.74
N LEU A 303 15.82 -26.96 5.76
CA LEU A 303 16.40 -25.63 5.92
C LEU A 303 15.71 -24.89 7.07
N LYS A 304 14.38 -24.82 7.10
CA LYS A 304 13.64 -24.17 8.18
C LYS A 304 14.08 -24.69 9.56
N SER A 305 14.05 -26.00 9.78
CA SER A 305 14.46 -26.59 11.06
C SER A 305 15.94 -26.33 11.40
N LYS A 306 16.83 -26.32 10.41
CA LYS A 306 18.25 -25.97 10.60
C LYS A 306 18.38 -24.54 11.12
N TYR A 307 17.76 -23.58 10.45
CA TYR A 307 17.89 -22.16 10.77
C TYR A 307 17.08 -21.74 12.00
N GLU A 308 15.97 -22.40 12.33
CA GLU A 308 15.29 -22.26 13.62
C GLU A 308 16.23 -22.63 14.76
N LYS A 309 16.87 -23.80 14.68
CA LYS A 309 17.85 -24.23 15.69
C LYS A 309 19.04 -23.27 15.79
N MET A 310 19.55 -22.77 14.68
CA MET A 310 20.64 -21.77 14.71
C MET A 310 20.17 -20.46 15.36
N SER A 311 18.94 -20.02 15.10
CA SER A 311 18.40 -18.79 15.68
C SER A 311 18.27 -18.83 17.21
N GLU A 312 18.13 -20.02 17.79
CA GLU A 312 18.05 -20.23 19.24
C GLU A 312 19.42 -20.26 19.92
N ASN A 313 20.48 -20.63 19.18
CA ASN A 313 21.78 -21.01 19.77
C ASN A 313 22.95 -20.13 19.32
N ASP A 314 22.86 -19.51 18.13
CA ASP A 314 23.98 -18.86 17.46
C ASP A 314 23.73 -17.38 17.19
N ALA A 315 24.81 -16.60 17.12
CA ALA A 315 24.75 -15.22 16.64
C ALA A 315 24.51 -15.18 15.12
N PHE A 316 23.74 -14.19 14.67
CA PHE A 316 23.51 -13.97 13.24
C PHE A 316 24.81 -13.59 12.52
N SER A 317 25.03 -14.12 11.31
CA SER A 317 26.16 -13.74 10.46
C SER A 317 25.84 -13.85 8.97
N TYR A 318 26.44 -12.98 8.15
CA TYR A 318 26.29 -13.01 6.69
C TYR A 318 26.93 -14.24 6.03
N GLU A 319 27.89 -14.89 6.68
CA GLU A 319 28.47 -16.16 6.22
C GLU A 319 27.43 -17.28 6.27
N THR A 320 26.66 -17.34 7.36
CA THR A 320 25.54 -18.27 7.51
C THR A 320 24.46 -18.00 6.46
N ILE A 321 24.14 -16.73 6.19
CA ILE A 321 23.18 -16.37 5.12
C ILE A 321 23.70 -16.76 3.74
N SER A 322 24.99 -16.58 3.47
CA SER A 322 25.59 -17.03 2.20
C SER A 322 25.43 -18.54 1.99
N SER A 323 25.53 -19.32 3.07
CA SER A 323 25.28 -20.77 3.04
C SER A 323 23.81 -21.10 2.75
N LEU A 324 22.86 -20.40 3.40
CA LEU A 324 21.42 -20.53 3.10
C LEU A 324 21.13 -20.24 1.64
N MET A 325 21.69 -19.15 1.12
CA MET A 325 21.51 -18.75 -0.28
C MET A 325 22.03 -19.85 -1.20
N ALA A 326 23.25 -20.34 -0.99
CA ALA A 326 23.79 -21.44 -1.80
C ALA A 326 22.89 -22.69 -1.82
N GLU A 327 22.27 -23.05 -0.69
CA GLU A 327 21.32 -24.18 -0.62
C GLU A 327 19.99 -23.88 -1.32
N LEU A 328 19.42 -22.68 -1.13
CA LEU A 328 18.17 -22.26 -1.78
C LEU A 328 18.31 -22.14 -3.31
N GLY A 329 19.44 -21.66 -3.80
CA GLY A 329 19.70 -21.46 -5.24
C GLY A 329 19.83 -22.75 -6.03
N GLN A 330 20.03 -23.88 -5.35
CA GLN A 330 20.01 -25.21 -5.96
C GLN A 330 18.59 -25.76 -6.16
N LEU A 331 17.57 -25.11 -5.59
CA LEU A 331 16.19 -25.51 -5.75
C LEU A 331 15.63 -24.85 -7.02
N THR A 332 14.99 -25.65 -7.88
CA THR A 332 14.29 -25.14 -9.05
C THR A 332 12.78 -25.32 -8.90
N TRP A 333 12.05 -24.47 -9.61
CA TRP A 333 10.60 -24.55 -9.72
C TRP A 333 10.14 -24.35 -11.16
N MET A 334 9.00 -24.93 -11.53
CA MET A 334 8.41 -24.75 -12.85
C MET A 334 7.47 -23.55 -12.87
N HIS A 335 7.72 -22.68 -13.83
CA HIS A 335 6.96 -21.46 -14.09
C HIS A 335 6.24 -21.54 -15.42
N ILE A 336 5.11 -20.84 -15.52
CA ILE A 336 4.39 -20.64 -16.76
C ILE A 336 4.37 -19.14 -17.06
N ARG A 337 4.72 -18.79 -18.29
CA ARG A 337 4.55 -17.44 -18.85
C ARG A 337 3.48 -17.48 -19.91
N THR A 338 2.44 -16.70 -19.68
CA THR A 338 1.34 -16.48 -20.63
C THR A 338 1.43 -15.06 -21.19
N PRO A 339 1.32 -14.86 -22.52
CA PRO A 339 1.27 -13.53 -23.12
C PRO A 339 0.13 -12.68 -22.54
N PRO A 340 0.34 -11.38 -22.28
CA PRO A 340 -0.61 -10.55 -21.56
C PRO A 340 -1.92 -10.39 -22.34
N TRP A 341 -3.03 -10.27 -21.61
CA TRP A 341 -4.37 -10.05 -22.20
C TRP A 341 -4.54 -8.68 -22.88
N THR A 342 -3.56 -7.78 -22.73
CA THR A 342 -3.58 -6.42 -23.26
C THR A 342 -3.20 -6.32 -24.74
N ILE A 343 -2.71 -7.41 -25.35
CA ILE A 343 -2.38 -7.48 -26.78
C ILE A 343 -3.39 -8.38 -27.53
N PRO A 344 -3.59 -8.18 -28.85
CA PRO A 344 -4.53 -8.98 -29.66
C PRO A 344 -4.24 -10.48 -29.64
N GLN A 345 -5.25 -11.33 -29.83
CA GLN A 345 -5.09 -12.79 -29.66
C GLN A 345 -4.10 -13.38 -30.68
N VAL A 346 -4.08 -12.86 -31.91
CA VAL A 346 -3.12 -13.27 -32.93
C VAL A 346 -1.68 -12.96 -32.50
N GLU A 347 -1.43 -11.86 -31.80
CA GLU A 347 -0.11 -11.51 -31.27
C GLU A 347 0.25 -12.39 -30.07
N ARG A 348 -0.71 -12.65 -29.16
CA ARG A 348 -0.53 -13.62 -28.07
C ARG A 348 -0.17 -15.01 -28.59
N MET A 349 -0.87 -15.48 -29.61
CA MET A 349 -0.58 -16.77 -30.26
C MET A 349 0.83 -16.80 -30.84
N LYS A 350 1.33 -15.69 -31.40
CA LYS A 350 2.72 -15.60 -31.90
C LYS A 350 3.75 -15.60 -30.78
N GLU A 351 3.49 -14.92 -29.68
CA GLU A 351 4.39 -14.94 -28.51
C GLU A 351 4.47 -16.33 -27.85
N GLY A 352 3.33 -17.02 -27.80
CA GLY A 352 3.18 -18.39 -27.29
C GLY A 352 3.22 -18.46 -25.75
N VAL A 353 2.62 -19.52 -25.20
CA VAL A 353 2.74 -19.87 -23.79
C VAL A 353 4.02 -20.68 -23.58
N LYS A 354 4.75 -20.43 -22.49
CA LYS A 354 6.01 -21.13 -22.19
C LYS A 354 6.00 -21.67 -20.77
N ALA A 355 6.21 -22.98 -20.62
CA ALA A 355 6.64 -23.58 -19.37
C ALA A 355 8.17 -23.64 -19.33
N PHE A 356 8.77 -23.26 -18.20
CA PHE A 356 10.22 -23.29 -18.03
C PHE A 356 10.60 -23.36 -16.56
N GLU A 357 11.75 -23.94 -16.30
CA GLU A 357 12.31 -24.05 -14.96
C GLU A 357 13.17 -22.82 -14.65
N LEU A 358 13.06 -22.32 -13.42
CA LEU A 358 13.92 -21.30 -12.86
C LEU A 358 14.39 -21.72 -11.47
N PRO A 359 15.53 -21.18 -10.98
CA PRO A 359 15.83 -21.21 -9.56
C PRO A 359 14.66 -20.64 -8.75
N LEU A 360 14.36 -21.26 -7.60
CA LEU A 360 13.29 -20.82 -6.70
C LEU A 360 13.52 -19.38 -6.21
N THR A 361 14.77 -18.91 -6.26
CA THR A 361 15.28 -17.59 -5.86
C THR A 361 15.13 -16.52 -6.93
N THR A 362 14.73 -16.87 -8.15
CA THR A 362 14.58 -15.94 -9.26
C THR A 362 13.17 -15.38 -9.33
N HIS A 363 13.07 -14.05 -9.28
CA HIS A 363 11.83 -13.33 -9.58
C HIS A 363 11.75 -13.08 -11.08
N ASP A 364 10.72 -13.60 -11.75
CA ASP A 364 10.42 -13.28 -13.14
C ASP A 364 9.04 -12.62 -13.24
N PRO A 365 8.97 -11.34 -13.63
CA PRO A 365 7.73 -10.55 -13.64
C PRO A 365 6.69 -11.04 -14.65
N LYS A 366 7.12 -11.85 -15.62
CA LYS A 366 6.25 -12.43 -16.66
C LYS A 366 5.80 -13.83 -16.29
N ALA A 367 6.23 -14.37 -15.15
CA ALA A 367 5.97 -15.72 -14.70
C ALA A 367 5.01 -15.75 -13.51
N SER A 368 4.35 -16.90 -13.32
CA SER A 368 3.21 -17.02 -12.40
C SER A 368 3.50 -17.07 -10.88
N ASN A 369 4.69 -16.75 -10.38
CA ASN A 369 5.01 -16.92 -8.94
C ASN A 369 5.56 -15.65 -8.30
N ASN A 370 5.21 -15.38 -7.04
CA ASN A 370 5.55 -14.11 -6.43
C ASN A 370 5.84 -14.14 -4.92
N TRP A 371 6.45 -15.23 -4.43
CA TRP A 371 6.87 -15.28 -3.03
C TRP A 371 8.00 -14.27 -2.74
N ILE A 372 8.86 -14.00 -3.73
CA ILE A 372 9.99 -13.08 -3.62
C ILE A 372 9.51 -11.66 -3.36
N ASN A 373 8.57 -11.11 -4.13
CA ASN A 373 8.02 -9.77 -3.85
C ASN A 373 7.34 -9.69 -2.48
N LEU A 374 6.68 -10.76 -2.02
CA LEU A 374 6.09 -10.78 -0.68
C LEU A 374 7.18 -10.73 0.39
N TYR A 375 8.26 -11.49 0.20
CA TYR A 375 9.43 -11.45 1.05
C TYR A 375 10.09 -10.06 1.03
N GLU A 376 10.34 -9.47 -0.14
CA GLU A 376 10.98 -8.16 -0.29
C GLU A 376 10.17 -7.02 0.34
N LYS A 377 8.85 -7.04 0.16
CA LYS A 377 7.95 -6.07 0.81
C LYS A 377 8.06 -6.15 2.32
N GLU A 378 8.08 -7.37 2.88
CA GLU A 378 8.20 -7.56 4.33
C GLU A 378 9.63 -7.33 4.86
N LEU A 379 10.66 -7.59 4.04
CA LEU A 379 12.05 -7.28 4.36
C LEU A 379 12.25 -5.77 4.48
N SER A 380 11.75 -5.01 3.49
CA SER A 380 11.78 -3.55 3.52
C SER A 380 11.00 -3.01 4.72
N ASP A 381 9.82 -3.56 5.03
CA ASP A 381 9.05 -3.12 6.21
C ASP A 381 9.79 -3.42 7.53
N ALA A 382 10.38 -4.61 7.66
CA ALA A 382 11.18 -5.01 8.82
C ALA A 382 12.44 -4.14 8.97
N ALA A 383 13.05 -3.70 7.87
CA ALA A 383 14.25 -2.87 7.88
C ALA A 383 13.99 -1.45 8.45
N LYS A 384 12.74 -0.96 8.45
CA LYS A 384 12.43 0.41 8.94
C LYS A 384 12.84 0.62 10.39
N VAL A 385 12.63 -0.38 11.27
CA VAL A 385 12.93 -0.24 12.70
C VAL A 385 14.43 -0.04 12.98
N PRO A 386 15.33 -0.95 12.56
CA PRO A 386 16.77 -0.74 12.75
C PRO A 386 17.31 0.46 11.96
N TYR A 387 16.74 0.75 10.78
CA TYR A 387 17.09 1.94 10.01
C TYR A 387 16.81 3.24 10.77
N LEU A 388 15.61 3.38 11.34
CA LEU A 388 15.21 4.57 12.11
C LEU A 388 15.97 4.69 13.43
N LYS A 389 16.42 3.57 14.02
CA LYS A 389 17.29 3.56 15.19
C LYS A 389 18.75 3.84 14.87
N GLN A 390 19.15 3.76 13.60
CA GLN A 390 20.54 3.88 13.14
C GLN A 390 21.51 2.96 13.93
N ASP A 391 21.07 1.75 14.27
CA ASP A 391 21.80 0.84 15.16
C ASP A 391 22.91 0.01 14.48
N GLY A 392 23.09 0.17 13.18
CA GLY A 392 24.12 -0.51 12.39
C GLY A 392 23.80 -1.96 12.00
N THR A 393 22.58 -2.44 12.25
CA THR A 393 22.17 -3.82 11.89
C THR A 393 22.13 -4.05 10.38
N LEU A 394 21.72 -3.03 9.61
CA LEU A 394 21.51 -3.14 8.18
C LEU A 394 22.81 -2.98 7.37
N SER A 395 22.94 -3.73 6.29
CA SER A 395 24.04 -3.53 5.33
C SER A 395 23.86 -2.24 4.53
N ASN A 396 24.97 -1.62 4.10
CA ASN A 396 24.93 -0.44 3.24
C ASN A 396 24.16 -0.67 1.92
N ALA A 397 24.18 -1.90 1.39
CA ALA A 397 23.44 -2.24 0.18
C ALA A 397 21.93 -2.19 0.42
N LEU A 398 21.46 -2.81 1.52
CA LEU A 398 20.05 -2.77 1.90
C LEU A 398 19.59 -1.35 2.27
N ILE A 399 20.43 -0.58 2.99
CA ILE A 399 20.14 0.82 3.31
C ILE A 399 19.96 1.62 2.01
N SER A 400 20.93 1.56 1.10
CA SER A 400 20.86 2.31 -0.17
C SER A 400 19.62 1.95 -0.99
N ASP A 401 19.25 0.67 -1.03
CA ASP A 401 18.08 0.21 -1.76
C ASP A 401 16.77 0.70 -1.13
N CYS A 402 16.66 0.57 0.19
CA CYS A 402 15.51 1.04 0.95
C CYS A 402 15.38 2.56 0.90
N GLU A 403 16.48 3.31 1.01
CA GLU A 403 16.45 4.77 0.89
C GLU A 403 15.96 5.24 -0.49
N GLU A 404 16.29 4.55 -1.58
CA GLU A 404 15.76 4.88 -2.90
C GLU A 404 14.23 4.73 -2.95
N VAL A 405 13.71 3.60 -2.44
CA VAL A 405 12.26 3.32 -2.37
C VAL A 405 11.57 4.31 -1.44
N TRP A 406 12.09 4.47 -0.23
CA TRP A 406 11.49 5.30 0.81
C TRP A 406 11.56 6.79 0.46
N ALA A 407 12.63 7.26 -0.20
CA ALA A 407 12.70 8.64 -0.68
C ALA A 407 11.69 8.91 -1.79
N ALA A 408 11.49 7.95 -2.69
CA ALA A 408 10.43 8.06 -3.70
C ALA A 408 9.04 8.04 -3.05
N GLN A 409 8.79 7.16 -2.07
CA GLN A 409 7.53 7.15 -1.31
C GLN A 409 7.31 8.46 -0.55
N ALA A 410 8.33 8.95 0.16
CA ALA A 410 8.29 10.19 0.93
C ALA A 410 7.84 11.39 0.09
N ARG A 411 8.20 11.46 -1.21
CA ARG A 411 7.76 12.54 -2.11
C ARG A 411 6.26 12.51 -2.45
N HIS A 412 5.66 11.32 -2.45
CA HIS A 412 4.24 11.12 -2.76
C HIS A 412 3.37 11.09 -1.49
N GLU A 413 3.98 10.71 -0.36
CA GLU A 413 3.30 10.37 0.89
C GLU A 413 3.54 11.41 2.00
N MET A 414 3.83 12.66 1.62
CA MET A 414 4.01 13.77 2.55
C MET A 414 2.71 14.11 3.26
N GLY A 415 2.80 14.46 4.55
CA GLY A 415 1.71 15.13 5.25
C GLY A 415 1.59 16.59 4.82
N GLY A 416 0.43 17.20 5.00
CA GLY A 416 0.20 18.60 4.65
C GLY A 416 -0.56 19.38 5.71
N MET A 417 -0.29 20.68 5.83
CA MET A 417 -0.99 21.58 6.76
C MET A 417 -1.34 22.90 6.06
N GLY A 418 -2.48 23.50 6.42
CA GLY A 418 -2.89 24.84 5.99
C GLY A 418 -3.41 24.99 4.56
N HIS A 419 -3.34 23.94 3.74
CA HIS A 419 -3.82 23.92 2.36
C HIS A 419 -5.32 23.56 2.27
N THR A 420 -5.94 23.81 1.14
CA THR A 420 -7.23 23.21 0.77
C THR A 420 -7.04 21.71 0.54
N PRO A 421 -7.86 20.83 1.12
CA PRO A 421 -7.64 19.39 1.04
C PRO A 421 -7.38 18.87 -0.37
N TRP A 422 -6.40 17.97 -0.53
CA TRP A 422 -5.96 17.52 -1.86
C TRP A 422 -7.02 16.71 -2.61
N GLY A 423 -7.86 15.99 -1.88
CA GLY A 423 -9.01 15.25 -2.40
C GLY A 423 -10.34 15.92 -2.08
N TYR A 424 -11.44 15.33 -2.57
CA TYR A 424 -12.78 15.82 -2.24
C TYR A 424 -13.15 15.47 -0.80
N VAL A 425 -13.65 16.43 -0.02
CA VAL A 425 -14.25 16.23 1.31
C VAL A 425 -15.55 17.02 1.42
N HIS A 426 -16.54 16.49 2.14
CA HIS A 426 -17.90 17.01 2.13
C HIS A 426 -18.07 18.33 2.89
N GLN A 427 -17.36 18.51 4.01
CA GLN A 427 -17.68 19.56 4.99
C GLN A 427 -16.69 20.73 5.04
N PHE A 428 -15.65 20.74 4.20
CA PHE A 428 -14.59 21.77 4.31
C PHE A 428 -15.06 23.16 3.86
N ASN A 429 -14.88 24.16 4.72
CA ASN A 429 -15.13 25.56 4.39
C ASN A 429 -13.91 26.44 4.68
N SER A 430 -13.14 26.80 3.65
CA SER A 430 -11.90 27.60 3.77
C SER A 430 -12.08 28.98 4.41
N ARG A 431 -13.31 29.51 4.46
CA ARG A 431 -13.59 30.77 5.17
C ARG A 431 -13.58 30.57 6.68
N GLN A 432 -14.10 29.45 7.17
CA GLN A 432 -14.32 29.19 8.60
C GLN A 432 -13.32 28.20 9.19
N GLU A 433 -12.70 27.38 8.36
CA GLU A 433 -11.86 26.25 8.74
C GLU A 433 -10.49 26.34 8.08
N VAL A 434 -9.57 25.58 8.64
CA VAL A 434 -8.27 25.29 8.04
C VAL A 434 -8.02 23.79 8.11
N THR A 435 -7.24 23.27 7.16
CA THR A 435 -6.67 21.93 7.27
C THR A 435 -5.59 21.95 8.34
N LEU A 436 -5.87 21.32 9.48
CA LEU A 436 -4.90 21.17 10.55
C LEU A 436 -3.80 20.19 10.11
N LEU A 437 -4.22 19.04 9.60
CA LEU A 437 -3.33 18.00 9.11
C LEU A 437 -4.05 17.17 8.03
N GLU A 438 -3.41 16.91 6.91
CA GLU A 438 -3.81 15.89 5.94
C GLU A 438 -2.69 14.85 5.83
N LEU A 439 -3.04 13.57 5.97
CA LEU A 439 -2.11 12.44 5.86
C LEU A 439 -2.58 11.52 4.73
N PRO A 440 -1.73 11.23 3.74
CA PRO A 440 -2.06 10.23 2.72
C PRO A 440 -1.94 8.81 3.29
N SER A 441 -2.65 7.86 2.66
CA SER A 441 -2.29 6.45 2.77
C SER A 441 -0.82 6.28 2.38
N SER A 442 -0.04 5.55 3.18
CA SER A 442 1.41 5.55 3.09
C SER A 442 1.99 4.16 3.24
N ASP A 443 2.71 3.71 2.21
CA ASP A 443 3.49 2.48 2.27
C ASP A 443 4.75 2.67 3.14
N LEU A 444 5.25 3.91 3.21
CA LEU A 444 6.37 4.28 4.07
C LEU A 444 6.03 4.12 5.56
N ILE A 445 4.88 4.65 5.99
CA ILE A 445 4.44 4.58 7.38
C ILE A 445 3.69 3.28 7.68
N GLY A 446 3.06 2.66 6.68
CA GLY A 446 2.37 1.37 6.86
C GLY A 446 0.88 1.45 7.17
N TRP A 447 0.24 2.60 6.88
CA TRP A 447 -1.19 2.81 7.06
C TRP A 447 -1.94 3.06 5.75
N MET A 448 -3.24 2.78 5.78
CA MET A 448 -4.16 3.04 4.68
C MET A 448 -5.48 3.60 5.21
N PHE A 449 -6.00 4.61 4.53
CA PHE A 449 -7.28 5.25 4.83
C PHE A 449 -8.26 5.01 3.68
N GLY A 450 -9.39 4.35 3.94
CA GLY A 450 -10.37 4.01 2.90
C GLY A 450 -9.75 3.20 1.76
N ASP A 451 -10.15 3.49 0.52
CA ASP A 451 -9.57 2.90 -0.69
C ASP A 451 -8.33 3.69 -1.16
N VAL A 452 -7.27 3.65 -0.35
CA VAL A 452 -5.97 4.30 -0.61
C VAL A 452 -6.11 5.83 -0.76
N LYS A 453 -6.82 6.45 0.17
CA LYS A 453 -7.18 7.88 0.21
C LYS A 453 -6.40 8.63 1.29
N ASN A 454 -6.72 9.90 1.50
CA ASN A 454 -6.10 10.74 2.53
C ASN A 454 -7.05 10.92 3.72
N LEU A 455 -6.50 10.89 4.92
CA LEU A 455 -7.15 11.35 6.14
C LEU A 455 -6.99 12.86 6.25
N VAL A 456 -8.10 13.58 6.32
CA VAL A 456 -8.15 15.05 6.40
C VAL A 456 -8.69 15.44 7.75
N ILE A 457 -7.91 16.23 8.49
CA ILE A 457 -8.24 16.75 9.81
C ILE A 457 -8.37 18.27 9.69
N THR A 458 -9.57 18.80 9.96
CA THR A 458 -9.85 20.23 9.91
C THR A 458 -10.26 20.74 11.28
N ILE A 459 -10.03 22.03 11.49
CA ILE A 459 -10.41 22.75 12.69
C ILE A 459 -10.98 24.11 12.31
N LYS A 460 -11.97 24.59 13.07
CA LYS A 460 -12.49 25.94 12.91
C LYS A 460 -11.43 26.96 13.33
N LYS A 461 -11.27 28.02 12.54
CA LYS A 461 -10.34 29.12 12.81
C LYS A 461 -10.52 29.74 14.19
N ARG A 462 -11.77 29.84 14.65
CA ARG A 462 -12.10 30.40 15.97
C ARG A 462 -11.60 29.54 17.12
N ASP A 463 -11.59 28.22 16.95
CA ASP A 463 -11.19 27.24 17.97
C ASP A 463 -9.67 27.14 17.98
N LEU A 464 -9.04 27.09 16.80
CA LEU A 464 -7.59 27.18 16.64
C LEU A 464 -7.01 28.45 17.28
N LYS A 465 -7.64 29.61 17.06
CA LYS A 465 -7.25 30.90 17.68
C LYS A 465 -7.24 30.85 19.22
N ARG A 466 -8.11 30.03 19.80
CA ARG A 466 -8.22 29.85 21.26
C ARG A 466 -7.29 28.76 21.79
N GLY A 467 -6.61 28.01 20.92
CA GLY A 467 -5.89 26.80 21.30
C GLY A 467 -6.83 25.67 21.74
N ASP A 468 -8.10 25.71 21.34
CA ASP A 468 -9.10 24.69 21.70
C ASP A 468 -9.15 23.60 20.61
N PHE A 469 -8.58 22.45 20.92
CA PHE A 469 -8.51 21.29 20.02
C PHE A 469 -9.60 20.23 20.31
N SER A 470 -10.62 20.56 21.11
CA SER A 470 -11.70 19.62 21.46
C SER A 470 -12.67 19.32 20.31
N ASN A 471 -12.72 20.18 19.28
CA ASN A 471 -13.68 20.13 18.19
C ASN A 471 -13.01 19.96 16.82
N LEU A 472 -12.34 18.82 16.62
CA LEU A 472 -11.76 18.44 15.33
C LEU A 472 -12.79 17.76 14.43
N SER A 473 -12.69 18.00 13.12
CA SER A 473 -13.41 17.24 12.10
C SER A 473 -12.45 16.34 11.35
N VAL A 474 -12.90 15.12 11.07
CA VAL A 474 -12.12 14.09 10.37
C VAL A 474 -12.91 13.55 9.19
N GLN A 475 -12.28 13.49 8.03
CA GLN A 475 -12.87 12.98 6.80
C GLN A 475 -11.82 12.18 6.03
N VAL A 476 -12.27 11.18 5.27
CA VAL A 476 -11.42 10.53 4.26
C VAL A 476 -11.79 11.10 2.90
N THR A 477 -10.80 11.42 2.07
CA THR A 477 -11.06 11.96 0.74
C THR A 477 -11.75 10.95 -0.17
N ASN A 478 -12.63 11.40 -1.07
CA ASN A 478 -13.20 10.56 -2.13
C ASN A 478 -12.38 10.54 -3.41
#